data_AF-A0A3C0C6B2-F1
#
_entry.id   AF-A0A3C0C6B2-F1
#
_cell.length_a   1.000
_cell.length_b   1.000
_cell.length_c   1.000
_cell.angle_alpha   90.00
_cell.angle_beta   90.00
_cell.angle_gamma   90.00
#
_symmetry.space_group_name_H-M   'P 1'
#
loop_
_entity.id
_entity.type
_entity.pdbx_description
1 polymer ?
#
loop_
_entity_poly.entity_id
_entity_poly.type
_entity_poly.pdbx_seq_one_letter_code
_entity_poly.pdbx_strand_id
1 'polypeptide(L)'
;IDFVEKPSVPPEIPGRPGFSFVSMGNYIFEREMLEESVLSDNEKKDSSHDFGRDIIPSLYKSHKVMAYDFSTNVLPGGDRPYWKDVGSIKAYWEAQMDLLKHPSELSLYNQQWPIRTVSYSDPPGFTYPAADHSCSVDGCLRAEASRVLGAYVRKSVLSRNCVIKPGAVVEESIIGQNVEIGENCRLRRVIVDAHNIIPPGTSIGFDPVEDAQKYHLDLASGIVVLGMPKIQLRKKLIIPGSYEQLFRSPDETGF
;
A
#
# COMPACT_ATOMS: atom_id res chain seq x y z
N ILE A 1 22.78 28.80 5.88
CA ILE A 1 21.83 27.80 5.33
C ILE A 1 22.70 26.64 4.90
N ASP A 2 22.45 25.45 5.43
CA ASP A 2 23.25 24.24 5.17
C ASP A 2 22.31 23.11 4.74
N PHE A 3 22.81 22.17 3.94
CA PHE A 3 22.08 20.98 3.53
C PHE A 3 22.77 19.77 4.15
N VAL A 4 22.12 19.13 5.12
CA VAL A 4 22.72 18.06 5.92
C VAL A 4 21.89 16.79 5.79
N GLU A 5 22.51 15.70 5.37
CA GLU A 5 21.86 14.40 5.30
C GLU A 5 21.77 13.76 6.69
N LYS A 6 20.55 13.42 7.12
CA LYS A 6 20.25 12.65 8.35
C LYS A 6 21.02 13.13 9.61
N PRO A 7 20.95 14.42 9.96
CA PRO A 7 21.59 14.93 11.18
C PRO A 7 20.95 14.31 12.43
N SER A 8 21.76 14.02 13.45
CA SER A 8 21.26 13.58 14.76
C SER A 8 20.46 14.68 15.48
N VAL A 9 20.79 15.94 15.19
CA VAL A 9 20.05 17.13 15.64
C VAL A 9 19.67 17.95 14.41
N PRO A 10 18.43 17.81 13.90
CA PRO A 10 17.97 18.56 12.73
C PRO A 10 18.05 20.08 12.96
N PRO A 11 18.64 20.85 12.03
CA PRO A 11 18.61 22.30 12.09
C PRO A 11 17.18 22.83 12.06
N GLU A 12 16.88 23.80 12.93
CA GLU A 12 15.55 24.39 13.01
C GLU A 12 15.36 25.53 11.99
N ILE A 13 14.12 25.74 11.58
CA ILE A 13 13.72 26.86 10.73
C ILE A 13 13.89 28.16 11.54
N PRO A 14 14.63 29.17 11.05
CA PRO A 14 14.73 30.46 11.72
C PRO A 14 13.35 31.06 12.01
N GLY A 15 13.08 31.34 13.28
CA GLY A 15 11.80 31.89 13.74
C GLY A 15 10.68 30.86 13.96
N ARG A 16 10.94 29.56 13.77
CA ARG A 16 9.99 28.46 14.03
C ARG A 16 10.68 27.28 14.74
N PRO A 17 11.00 27.41 16.04
CA PRO A 17 11.66 26.35 16.80
C PRO A 17 10.81 25.07 16.85
N GLY A 18 11.47 23.90 16.88
CA GLY A 18 10.83 22.59 16.80
C GLY A 18 10.44 22.13 15.39
N PHE A 19 10.67 22.95 14.35
CA PHE A 19 10.41 22.58 12.96
C PHE A 19 11.70 22.63 12.14
N SER A 20 11.86 21.68 11.22
CA SER A 20 12.95 21.62 10.25
C SER A 20 12.40 21.45 8.84
N PHE A 21 13.08 22.01 7.84
CA PHE A 21 12.81 21.63 6.46
C PHE A 21 13.44 20.26 6.17
N VAL A 22 12.63 19.34 5.66
CA VAL A 22 13.06 18.02 5.22
C VAL A 22 12.92 17.96 3.71
N SER A 23 14.00 17.59 3.01
CA SER A 23 13.95 17.44 1.55
C SER A 23 13.00 16.31 1.17
N MET A 24 12.07 16.59 0.25
CA MET A 24 11.15 15.60 -0.32
C MET A 24 11.74 14.86 -1.53
N GLY A 25 12.94 15.24 -1.99
CA GLY A 25 13.54 14.71 -3.21
C GLY A 25 12.96 15.28 -4.52
N ASN A 26 12.18 16.36 -4.44
CA ASN A 26 11.65 17.08 -5.60
C ASN A 26 12.49 18.34 -5.86
N TYR A 27 13.07 18.44 -7.05
CA TYR A 27 13.95 19.56 -7.42
C TYR A 27 13.45 20.20 -8.72
N ILE A 28 13.51 21.53 -8.78
CA ILE A 28 13.20 22.31 -9.97
C ILE A 28 14.47 23.05 -10.36
N PHE A 29 14.90 22.89 -11.60
CA PHE A 29 16.11 23.47 -12.14
C PHE A 29 15.83 24.20 -13.44
N GLU A 30 16.63 25.24 -13.70
CA GLU A 30 16.88 25.65 -15.08
C GLU A 30 17.63 24.50 -15.79
N ARG A 31 17.27 24.24 -17.05
CA ARG A 31 17.75 23.07 -17.78
C ARG A 31 19.28 23.06 -17.87
N GLU A 32 19.85 24.20 -18.22
CA GLU A 32 21.28 24.40 -18.41
C GLU A 32 22.05 24.13 -17.11
N MET A 33 21.52 24.64 -15.99
CA MET A 33 22.07 24.40 -14.65
C MET A 33 22.11 22.91 -14.33
N LEU A 34 21.00 22.19 -14.59
CA LEU A 34 20.93 20.75 -14.34
C LEU A 34 21.96 19.98 -15.16
N GLU A 35 22.08 20.30 -16.46
CA GLU A 35 23.05 19.67 -17.36
C GLU A 35 24.49 19.90 -16.89
N GLU A 36 24.86 21.15 -16.61
CA GLU A 36 26.19 21.51 -16.12
C GLU A 36 26.52 20.82 -14.79
N SER A 37 25.56 20.75 -13.88
CA SER A 37 25.75 20.11 -12.58
C SER A 37 25.99 18.61 -12.67
N VAL A 38 25.21 17.92 -13.50
CA VAL A 38 25.34 16.47 -13.68
C VAL A 38 26.63 16.15 -14.41
N LEU A 39 27.00 16.92 -15.44
CA LEU A 39 28.27 16.73 -16.15
C LEU A 39 29.48 16.99 -15.25
N SER A 40 29.44 18.08 -14.48
CA SER A 40 30.50 18.42 -13.53
C SER A 40 30.63 17.37 -12.42
N ASP A 41 29.51 16.83 -11.92
CA ASP A 41 29.53 15.75 -10.94
C ASP A 41 30.09 14.44 -11.50
N ASN A 42 29.76 14.10 -12.75
CA ASN A 42 30.28 12.92 -13.43
C ASN A 42 31.81 12.94 -13.62
N GLU A 43 32.44 14.13 -13.67
CA GLU A 43 33.90 14.25 -13.72
C GLU A 43 34.59 14.00 -12.35
N LYS A 44 33.84 14.05 -11.25
CA LYS A 44 34.37 13.85 -9.89
C LYS A 44 34.44 12.37 -9.54
N LYS A 45 35.66 11.87 -9.33
CA LYS A 45 35.90 10.45 -9.01
C LYS A 45 35.47 10.04 -7.60
N ASP A 46 35.30 11.00 -6.72
CA ASP A 46 34.95 10.85 -5.31
C ASP A 46 33.46 11.10 -5.03
N SER A 47 32.68 11.46 -6.05
CA SER A 47 31.23 11.64 -5.94
C SER A 47 30.51 10.29 -5.81
N SER A 48 29.41 10.26 -5.06
CA SER A 48 28.47 9.13 -5.07
C SER A 48 27.42 9.21 -6.17
N HIS A 49 27.47 10.28 -6.99
CA HIS A 49 26.55 10.59 -8.07
C HIS A 49 25.09 10.67 -7.64
N ASP A 50 24.85 11.19 -6.43
CA ASP A 50 23.51 11.36 -5.85
C ASP A 50 23.13 12.84 -5.71
N PHE A 51 21.85 13.15 -5.94
CA PHE A 51 21.36 14.52 -5.87
C PHE A 51 21.46 15.12 -4.47
N GLY A 52 21.04 14.36 -3.45
CA GLY A 52 21.03 14.84 -2.06
C GLY A 52 22.43 14.88 -1.44
N ARG A 53 23.32 13.97 -1.83
CA ARG A 53 24.67 13.86 -1.25
C ARG A 53 25.71 14.73 -1.92
N ASP A 54 25.65 14.83 -3.24
CA ASP A 54 26.73 15.43 -4.02
C ASP A 54 26.27 16.70 -4.73
N ILE A 55 25.22 16.61 -5.58
CA ILE A 55 24.83 17.71 -6.47
C ILE A 55 24.27 18.91 -5.68
N ILE A 56 23.22 18.73 -4.88
CA ILE A 56 22.61 19.82 -4.11
C ILE A 56 23.62 20.42 -3.11
N PRO A 57 24.41 19.63 -2.36
CA PRO A 57 25.47 20.14 -1.50
C PRO A 57 26.55 20.94 -2.23
N SER A 58 26.89 20.57 -3.47
CA SER A 58 27.81 21.33 -4.30
C SER A 58 27.19 22.65 -4.78
N LEU A 59 25.90 22.64 -5.11
CA LEU A 59 25.20 23.78 -5.68
C LEU A 59 24.90 24.89 -4.69
N TYR A 60 24.46 24.58 -3.46
CA TYR A 60 24.12 25.65 -2.52
C TYR A 60 25.32 26.53 -2.13
N LYS A 61 26.55 26.03 -2.34
CA LYS A 61 27.80 26.76 -2.09
C LYS A 61 28.12 27.79 -3.16
N SER A 62 27.69 27.56 -4.41
CA SER A 62 28.07 28.36 -5.58
C SER A 62 26.90 29.05 -6.26
N HIS A 63 25.68 28.57 -6.02
CA HIS A 63 24.45 29.03 -6.68
C HIS A 63 23.35 29.32 -5.66
N LYS A 64 22.32 30.03 -6.11
CA LYS A 64 21.15 30.33 -5.29
C LYS A 64 20.25 29.10 -5.22
N VAL A 65 20.27 28.41 -4.09
CA VAL A 65 19.37 27.30 -3.77
C VAL A 65 18.32 27.77 -2.77
N MET A 66 17.05 27.49 -3.05
CA MET A 66 15.90 27.91 -2.24
C MET A 66 15.08 26.68 -1.83
N ALA A 67 14.50 26.72 -0.63
CA ALA A 67 13.51 25.73 -0.20
C ALA A 67 12.10 26.17 -0.61
N TYR A 68 11.29 25.22 -1.08
CA TYR A 68 9.87 25.39 -1.33
C TYR A 68 9.07 24.69 -0.21
N ASP A 69 8.23 25.44 0.50
CA ASP A 69 7.47 24.92 1.64
C ASP A 69 6.17 24.24 1.17
N PHE A 70 6.22 22.91 1.05
CA PHE A 70 5.08 22.07 0.68
C PHE A 70 3.83 22.30 1.56
N SER A 71 4.01 22.68 2.83
CA SER A 71 2.88 22.92 3.74
C SER A 71 2.03 24.12 3.35
N THR A 72 2.56 24.99 2.50
CA THR A 72 1.87 26.18 1.97
C THR A 72 1.13 25.92 0.67
N ASN A 73 1.20 24.69 0.13
CA ASN A 73 0.51 24.35 -1.11
C ASN A 73 -1.00 24.53 -0.97
N VAL A 74 -1.59 25.19 -1.96
CA VAL A 74 -3.04 25.31 -2.12
C VAL A 74 -3.46 24.37 -3.23
N LEU A 75 -4.14 23.27 -2.89
CA LEU A 75 -4.62 22.30 -3.85
C LEU A 75 -6.02 22.70 -4.36
N PRO A 76 -6.31 22.51 -5.66
CA PRO A 76 -7.67 22.62 -6.18
C PRO A 76 -8.64 21.74 -5.39
N GLY A 77 -9.86 22.22 -5.15
CA GLY A 77 -10.85 21.50 -4.33
C GLY A 77 -10.69 21.63 -2.81
N GLY A 78 -9.61 22.27 -2.32
CA GLY A 78 -9.44 22.56 -0.88
C GLY A 78 -8.85 21.42 -0.06
N ASP A 79 -8.32 20.39 -0.71
CA ASP A 79 -7.55 19.33 -0.04
C ASP A 79 -6.30 19.90 0.63
N ARG A 80 -5.85 19.24 1.69
CA ARG A 80 -4.63 19.62 2.42
C ARG A 80 -3.41 18.96 1.80
N PRO A 81 -2.22 19.58 1.90
CA PRO A 81 -0.97 18.92 1.53
C PRO A 81 -0.80 17.64 2.35
N TYR A 82 -0.90 16.48 1.69
CA TYR A 82 -0.70 15.17 2.27
C TYR A 82 0.55 14.54 1.67
N TRP A 83 1.48 14.11 2.53
CA TRP A 83 2.69 13.41 2.12
C TRP A 83 3.02 12.34 3.15
N LYS A 84 3.31 11.13 2.66
CA LYS A 84 3.76 10.00 3.46
C LYS A 84 4.93 9.33 2.75
N ASP A 85 6.02 9.13 3.47
CA ASP A 85 7.05 8.18 3.07
C ASP A 85 6.61 6.77 3.48
N VAL A 86 6.31 5.95 2.48
CA VAL A 86 5.79 4.59 2.67
C VAL A 86 6.96 3.59 2.74
N GLY A 87 7.97 3.92 3.54
CA GLY A 87 9.23 3.15 3.65
C GLY A 87 9.21 1.97 4.63
N SER A 88 8.12 1.76 5.39
CA SER A 88 7.97 0.64 6.34
C SER A 88 6.60 -0.02 6.22
N ILE A 89 6.49 -1.27 6.68
CA ILE A 89 5.22 -2.03 6.72
C ILE A 89 4.15 -1.26 7.48
N LYS A 90 4.51 -0.71 8.65
CA LYS A 90 3.62 0.14 9.45
C LYS A 90 3.17 1.37 8.67
N ALA A 91 4.09 2.11 8.05
CA ALA A 91 3.74 3.32 7.30
C ALA A 91 2.83 3.01 6.10
N TYR A 92 3.06 1.89 5.40
CA TYR A 92 2.19 1.41 4.32
C TYR A 92 0.78 1.11 4.82
N TRP A 93 0.68 0.39 5.93
CA TRP A 93 -0.61 0.08 6.53
C TRP A 93 -1.34 1.33 7.01
N GLU A 94 -0.65 2.22 7.73
CA GLU A 94 -1.22 3.49 8.23
C GLU A 94 -1.74 4.35 7.08
N ALA A 95 -0.98 4.48 5.98
CA ALA A 95 -1.40 5.26 4.82
C ALA A 95 -2.70 4.75 4.19
N GLN A 96 -2.92 3.43 4.19
CA GLN A 96 -4.18 2.83 3.72
C GLN A 96 -5.32 3.03 4.73
N MET A 97 -5.05 2.90 6.02
CA MET A 97 -6.04 3.15 7.07
C MET A 97 -6.46 4.62 7.15
N ASP A 98 -5.55 5.56 6.84
CA ASP A 98 -5.83 6.99 6.76
C ASP A 98 -6.93 7.29 5.71
N LEU A 99 -7.01 6.51 4.62
CA LEU A 99 -8.06 6.61 3.60
C LEU A 99 -9.45 6.22 4.13
N LEU A 100 -9.52 5.44 5.21
CA LEU A 100 -10.78 4.94 5.78
C LEU A 100 -11.39 5.91 6.81
N LYS A 101 -10.70 7.02 7.12
CA LYS A 101 -11.18 8.07 8.02
C LYS A 101 -12.18 8.98 7.31
N HIS A 102 -13.14 9.52 8.07
CA HIS A 102 -14.07 10.53 7.55
C HIS A 102 -14.08 11.77 8.47
N PRO A 103 -13.66 12.96 7.97
CA PRO A 103 -12.97 13.17 6.70
C PRO A 103 -11.56 12.53 6.69
N SER A 104 -11.09 12.09 5.52
CA SER A 104 -9.70 11.64 5.33
C SER A 104 -8.78 12.82 5.03
N GLU A 105 -7.51 12.73 5.41
CA GLU A 105 -6.48 13.71 5.02
C GLU A 105 -6.11 13.62 3.54
N LEU A 106 -6.32 12.45 2.91
CA LEU A 106 -6.14 12.22 1.47
C LEU A 106 -7.49 11.80 0.86
N SER A 107 -8.12 12.71 0.11
CA SER A 107 -9.38 12.43 -0.58
C SER A 107 -9.13 11.83 -1.97
N LEU A 108 -9.63 10.62 -2.21
CA LEU A 108 -9.66 10.04 -3.55
C LEU A 108 -10.83 10.56 -4.40
N TYR A 109 -11.69 11.42 -3.83
CA TYR A 109 -12.91 11.92 -4.45
C TYR A 109 -12.77 13.36 -4.98
N ASN A 110 -11.59 13.96 -4.89
CA ASN A 110 -11.35 15.30 -5.42
C ASN A 110 -11.21 15.30 -6.96
N GLN A 111 -12.30 15.67 -7.63
CA GLN A 111 -12.34 15.72 -9.10
C GLN A 111 -11.54 16.89 -9.70
N GLN A 112 -11.19 17.91 -8.91
CA GLN A 112 -10.35 19.03 -9.37
C GLN A 112 -8.85 18.68 -9.35
N TRP A 113 -8.48 17.63 -8.61
CA TRP A 113 -7.12 17.11 -8.53
C TRP A 113 -7.07 15.57 -8.64
N PRO A 114 -7.48 15.01 -9.80
CA PRO A 114 -7.68 13.57 -9.93
C PRO A 114 -6.35 12.80 -9.99
N ILE A 115 -6.29 11.66 -9.29
CA ILE A 115 -5.21 10.68 -9.43
C ILE A 115 -5.55 9.76 -10.61
N ARG A 116 -4.71 9.78 -11.65
CA ARG A 116 -4.86 8.89 -12.81
C ARG A 116 -4.15 7.57 -12.56
N THR A 117 -4.80 6.47 -12.96
CA THR A 117 -4.23 5.12 -12.96
C THR A 117 -4.85 4.31 -14.09
N VAL A 118 -4.39 3.08 -14.29
CA VAL A 118 -4.99 2.13 -15.24
C VAL A 118 -6.44 1.82 -14.83
N SER A 119 -7.34 1.83 -15.80
CA SER A 119 -8.75 1.44 -15.60
C SER A 119 -8.98 0.02 -16.08
N TYR A 120 -9.81 -0.72 -15.36
CA TYR A 120 -10.19 -2.09 -15.70
C TYR A 120 -11.70 -2.19 -15.87
N SER A 121 -12.16 -2.98 -16.84
CA SER A 121 -13.58 -3.25 -17.08
C SER A 121 -14.12 -4.37 -16.18
N ASP A 122 -13.79 -4.31 -14.89
CA ASP A 122 -14.28 -5.28 -13.91
C ASP A 122 -15.76 -5.00 -13.56
N PRO A 123 -16.57 -6.03 -13.26
CA PRO A 123 -17.94 -5.82 -12.81
C PRO A 123 -18.01 -5.10 -11.46
N PRO A 124 -19.17 -4.55 -11.06
CA PRO A 124 -19.35 -3.99 -9.73
C PRO A 124 -19.04 -4.98 -8.61
N GLY A 125 -18.61 -4.46 -7.45
CA GLY A 125 -18.53 -5.25 -6.23
C GLY A 125 -19.89 -5.77 -5.79
N PHE A 126 -19.92 -6.89 -5.08
CA PHE A 126 -21.15 -7.54 -4.64
C PHE A 126 -21.08 -7.91 -3.16
N THR A 127 -22.22 -7.81 -2.46
CA THR A 127 -22.33 -8.08 -1.02
C THR A 127 -23.63 -8.84 -0.81
N TYR A 128 -23.55 -10.04 -0.23
CA TYR A 128 -24.73 -10.89 -0.11
C TYR A 128 -24.65 -11.80 1.12
N PRO A 129 -25.68 -11.89 1.98
CA PRO A 129 -25.76 -12.90 3.03
C PRO A 129 -25.71 -14.31 2.44
N ALA A 130 -24.93 -15.21 3.02
CA ALA A 130 -24.74 -16.56 2.45
C ALA A 130 -24.45 -17.57 3.56
N ALA A 131 -24.86 -18.83 3.33
CA ALA A 131 -24.67 -19.96 4.27
C ALA A 131 -25.07 -19.62 5.71
N ASP A 132 -26.27 -19.05 5.89
CA ASP A 132 -26.83 -18.62 7.19
C ASP A 132 -26.03 -17.53 7.93
N HIS A 133 -25.06 -16.90 7.27
CA HIS A 133 -24.35 -15.74 7.79
C HIS A 133 -24.89 -14.44 7.18
N SER A 134 -25.18 -13.46 8.04
CA SER A 134 -25.37 -12.08 7.63
C SER A 134 -24.07 -11.46 7.12
N CYS A 135 -24.19 -10.35 6.41
CA CYS A 135 -23.05 -9.64 5.84
C CYS A 135 -22.98 -8.21 6.41
N SER A 136 -21.77 -7.76 6.76
CA SER A 136 -21.54 -6.37 7.18
C SER A 136 -20.22 -5.85 6.61
N VAL A 137 -20.25 -4.62 6.10
CA VAL A 137 -19.07 -3.92 5.58
C VAL A 137 -19.07 -2.52 6.20
N ASP A 138 -18.14 -2.28 7.11
CA ASP A 138 -18.09 -1.07 7.95
C ASP A 138 -16.75 -0.33 7.77
N GLY A 139 -16.79 0.93 7.32
CA GLY A 139 -15.59 1.76 7.14
C GLY A 139 -14.54 1.15 6.21
N CYS A 140 -14.95 0.64 5.06
CA CYS A 140 -14.06 -0.05 4.12
C CYS A 140 -13.97 0.65 2.77
N LEU A 141 -12.81 0.59 2.13
CA LEU A 141 -12.65 0.86 0.71
C LEU A 141 -12.63 -0.46 -0.06
N ARG A 142 -13.37 -0.51 -1.16
CA ARG A 142 -13.55 -1.73 -1.95
C ARG A 142 -13.48 -1.42 -3.43
N ALA A 143 -12.55 -2.06 -4.11
CA ALA A 143 -12.47 -2.01 -5.55
C ALA A 143 -13.46 -2.98 -6.21
N GLU A 144 -13.54 -2.89 -7.53
CA GLU A 144 -14.43 -3.61 -8.42
C GLU A 144 -14.27 -5.13 -8.30
N ALA A 145 -15.33 -5.87 -8.64
CA ALA A 145 -15.44 -7.33 -8.57
C ALA A 145 -15.16 -7.96 -7.18
N SER A 146 -14.90 -7.15 -6.14
CA SER A 146 -14.77 -7.65 -4.77
C SER A 146 -16.12 -8.16 -4.25
N ARG A 147 -16.13 -9.38 -3.73
CA ARG A 147 -17.32 -10.09 -3.25
C ARG A 147 -17.18 -10.38 -1.77
N VAL A 148 -18.14 -9.92 -0.98
CA VAL A 148 -18.25 -10.24 0.44
C VAL A 148 -19.52 -11.07 0.63
N LEU A 149 -19.36 -12.36 0.95
CA LEU A 149 -20.43 -13.35 0.96
C LEU A 149 -20.60 -13.89 2.37
N GLY A 150 -21.65 -13.46 3.08
CA GLY A 150 -21.92 -13.90 4.46
C GLY A 150 -20.77 -13.62 5.44
N ALA A 151 -20.11 -12.46 5.32
CA ALA A 151 -18.90 -12.14 6.07
C ALA A 151 -18.93 -10.73 6.68
N TYR A 152 -18.06 -10.51 7.67
CA TYR A 152 -17.87 -9.23 8.34
C TYR A 152 -16.52 -8.63 7.94
N VAL A 153 -16.56 -7.46 7.30
CA VAL A 153 -15.35 -6.72 6.91
C VAL A 153 -15.41 -5.34 7.53
N ARG A 154 -14.37 -4.97 8.28
CA ARG A 154 -14.34 -3.71 9.03
C ARG A 154 -13.00 -3.02 8.88
N LYS A 155 -13.02 -1.69 8.69
CA LYS A 155 -11.81 -0.86 8.62
C LYS A 155 -10.72 -1.46 7.72
N SER A 156 -11.11 -1.95 6.55
CA SER A 156 -10.23 -2.71 5.67
C SER A 156 -10.27 -2.19 4.24
N VAL A 157 -9.20 -2.45 3.49
CA VAL A 157 -9.10 -2.14 2.07
C VAL A 157 -9.15 -3.46 1.29
N LEU A 158 -10.14 -3.62 0.41
CA LEU A 158 -10.24 -4.75 -0.52
C LEU A 158 -9.89 -4.30 -1.93
N SER A 159 -8.85 -4.90 -2.50
CA SER A 159 -8.48 -4.70 -3.91
C SER A 159 -9.46 -5.40 -4.86
N ARG A 160 -9.19 -5.30 -6.17
CA ARG A 160 -10.07 -5.87 -7.19
C ARG A 160 -10.17 -7.39 -7.06
N ASN A 161 -11.33 -7.94 -7.41
CA ASN A 161 -11.55 -9.39 -7.52
C ASN A 161 -11.31 -10.19 -6.22
N CYS A 162 -11.37 -9.56 -5.05
CA CYS A 162 -11.31 -10.29 -3.78
C CYS A 162 -12.58 -11.12 -3.54
N VAL A 163 -12.45 -12.28 -2.88
CA VAL A 163 -13.60 -13.09 -2.45
C VAL A 163 -13.48 -13.38 -0.96
N ILE A 164 -14.42 -12.88 -0.17
CA ILE A 164 -14.51 -13.13 1.27
C ILE A 164 -15.65 -14.11 1.50
N LYS A 165 -15.35 -15.34 1.92
CA LYS A 165 -16.31 -16.45 2.05
C LYS A 165 -17.07 -16.43 3.39
N PRO A 166 -18.19 -17.19 3.50
CA PRO A 166 -19.07 -17.15 4.67
C PRO A 166 -18.38 -17.39 6.01
N GLY A 167 -18.87 -16.68 7.04
CA GLY A 167 -18.35 -16.76 8.40
C GLY A 167 -17.01 -16.04 8.62
N ALA A 168 -16.36 -15.54 7.56
CA ALA A 168 -15.09 -14.85 7.69
C ALA A 168 -15.24 -13.46 8.36
N VAL A 169 -14.23 -13.09 9.15
CA VAL A 169 -14.11 -11.79 9.81
C VAL A 169 -12.77 -11.17 9.44
N VAL A 170 -12.80 -10.02 8.79
CA VAL A 170 -11.61 -9.27 8.35
C VAL A 170 -11.64 -7.88 8.95
N GLU A 171 -10.67 -7.57 9.80
CA GLU A 171 -10.58 -6.30 10.51
C GLU A 171 -9.23 -5.63 10.25
N GLU A 172 -9.23 -4.31 10.02
CA GLU A 172 -7.99 -3.52 10.02
C GLU A 172 -6.94 -4.05 9.03
N SER A 173 -7.37 -4.59 7.89
CA SER A 173 -6.51 -5.38 6.99
C SER A 173 -6.52 -4.84 5.55
N ILE A 174 -5.45 -5.14 4.83
CA ILE A 174 -5.28 -4.79 3.41
C ILE A 174 -5.26 -6.09 2.62
N ILE A 175 -6.24 -6.27 1.74
CA ILE A 175 -6.44 -7.48 0.96
C ILE A 175 -6.13 -7.17 -0.51
N GLY A 176 -5.08 -7.80 -1.02
CA GLY A 176 -4.56 -7.64 -2.36
C GLY A 176 -5.48 -8.22 -3.44
N GLN A 177 -5.15 -7.92 -4.71
CA GLN A 177 -5.97 -8.32 -5.84
C GLN A 177 -6.11 -9.86 -5.93
N ASN A 178 -7.28 -10.35 -6.33
CA ASN A 178 -7.54 -11.78 -6.54
C ASN A 178 -7.29 -12.66 -5.29
N VAL A 179 -7.40 -12.09 -4.09
CA VAL A 179 -7.29 -12.86 -2.85
C VAL A 179 -8.62 -13.53 -2.54
N GLU A 180 -8.56 -14.80 -2.17
CA GLU A 180 -9.68 -15.55 -1.62
C GLU A 180 -9.46 -15.79 -0.12
N ILE A 181 -10.38 -15.33 0.71
CA ILE A 181 -10.43 -15.62 2.14
C ILE A 181 -11.44 -16.73 2.36
N GLY A 182 -10.96 -17.89 2.86
CA GLY A 182 -11.76 -19.07 3.16
C GLY A 182 -12.86 -18.86 4.19
N GLU A 183 -13.75 -19.84 4.29
CA GLU A 183 -14.86 -19.83 5.25
C GLU A 183 -14.34 -19.78 6.68
N ASN A 184 -15.04 -19.07 7.57
CA ASN A 184 -14.73 -18.97 8.99
C ASN A 184 -13.31 -18.47 9.32
N CYS A 185 -12.64 -17.81 8.37
CA CYS A 185 -11.34 -17.19 8.61
C CYS A 185 -11.44 -15.96 9.51
N ARG A 186 -10.39 -15.67 10.28
CA ARG A 186 -10.29 -14.46 11.11
C ARG A 186 -8.96 -13.76 10.81
N LEU A 187 -9.02 -12.56 10.26
CA LEU A 187 -7.84 -11.75 9.97
C LEU A 187 -7.95 -10.42 10.71
N ARG A 188 -6.90 -10.02 11.42
CA ARG A 188 -6.80 -8.71 12.06
C ARG A 188 -5.42 -8.10 11.84
N ARG A 189 -5.34 -6.86 11.33
CA ARG A 189 -4.06 -6.16 11.10
C ARG A 189 -3.11 -6.96 10.21
N VAL A 190 -3.65 -7.46 9.09
CA VAL A 190 -2.94 -8.29 8.12
C VAL A 190 -2.83 -7.58 6.78
N ILE A 191 -1.69 -7.70 6.12
CA ILE A 191 -1.48 -7.36 4.71
C ILE A 191 -1.38 -8.66 3.93
N VAL A 192 -2.37 -8.94 3.10
CA VAL A 192 -2.37 -10.11 2.20
C VAL A 192 -2.06 -9.62 0.80
N ASP A 193 -0.89 -9.97 0.27
CA ASP A 193 -0.50 -9.64 -1.09
C ASP A 193 -1.36 -10.43 -2.12
N ALA A 194 -1.29 -10.04 -3.38
CA ALA A 194 -2.18 -10.53 -4.43
C ALA A 194 -2.14 -12.06 -4.61
N HIS A 195 -3.25 -12.61 -5.10
CA HIS A 195 -3.40 -14.01 -5.50
C HIS A 195 -3.31 -15.08 -4.39
N ASN A 196 -3.31 -14.68 -3.13
CA ASN A 196 -3.36 -15.63 -2.02
C ASN A 196 -4.74 -16.30 -1.90
N ILE A 197 -4.74 -17.59 -1.56
CA ILE A 197 -5.94 -18.32 -1.14
C ILE A 197 -5.71 -18.73 0.31
N ILE A 198 -6.47 -18.13 1.22
CA ILE A 198 -6.39 -18.40 2.66
C ILE A 198 -7.33 -19.57 2.99
N PRO A 199 -6.82 -20.70 3.50
CA PRO A 199 -7.62 -21.88 3.78
C PRO A 199 -8.74 -21.61 4.79
N PRO A 200 -9.88 -22.34 4.74
CA PRO A 200 -10.95 -22.21 5.73
C PRO A 200 -10.45 -22.38 7.18
N GLY A 201 -11.06 -21.62 8.09
CA GLY A 201 -10.76 -21.66 9.53
C GLY A 201 -9.42 -21.02 9.94
N THR A 202 -8.69 -20.40 9.01
CA THR A 202 -7.40 -19.78 9.31
C THR A 202 -7.57 -18.52 10.17
N SER A 203 -6.76 -18.39 11.22
CA SER A 203 -6.70 -17.21 12.08
C SER A 203 -5.33 -16.55 11.96
N ILE A 204 -5.28 -15.24 11.66
CA ILE A 204 -4.04 -14.49 11.45
C ILE A 204 -4.13 -13.13 12.15
N GLY A 205 -3.07 -12.74 12.86
CA GLY A 205 -2.99 -11.47 13.59
C GLY A 205 -3.59 -11.53 15.00
N PHE A 206 -3.60 -12.72 15.59
CA PHE A 206 -4.13 -12.97 16.94
C PHE A 206 -3.11 -13.64 17.87
N ASP A 207 -2.18 -14.42 17.33
CA ASP A 207 -1.11 -15.07 18.08
C ASP A 207 0.24 -14.72 17.43
N PRO A 208 0.99 -13.75 17.99
CA PRO A 208 2.27 -13.33 17.44
C PRO A 208 3.31 -14.45 17.31
N VAL A 209 3.25 -15.48 18.17
CA VAL A 209 4.20 -16.60 18.13
C VAL A 209 3.89 -17.50 16.94
N GLU A 210 2.63 -17.86 16.76
CA GLU A 210 2.18 -18.65 15.60
C GLU A 210 2.33 -17.88 14.29
N ASP A 211 1.95 -16.59 14.29
CA ASP A 211 2.03 -15.72 13.12
C ASP A 211 3.48 -15.54 12.65
N ALA A 212 4.43 -15.34 13.57
CA ALA A 212 5.85 -15.22 13.23
C ALA A 212 6.49 -16.53 12.72
N GLN A 213 5.93 -17.68 13.08
CA GLN A 213 6.38 -18.97 12.56
C GLN A 213 5.92 -19.22 11.12
N LYS A 214 4.73 -18.73 10.76
CA LYS A 214 4.09 -19.01 9.47
C LYS A 214 4.27 -17.91 8.43
N TYR A 215 4.36 -16.67 8.88
CA TYR A 215 4.30 -15.47 8.04
C TYR A 215 5.38 -14.46 8.43
N HIS A 216 5.48 -13.39 7.65
CA HIS A 216 6.33 -12.27 8.04
C HIS A 216 5.60 -11.38 9.04
N LEU A 217 6.04 -11.38 10.30
CA LEU A 217 5.53 -10.49 11.34
C LEU A 217 6.46 -9.28 11.50
N ASP A 218 5.94 -8.08 11.28
CA ASP A 218 6.62 -6.86 11.69
C ASP A 218 6.51 -6.69 13.21
N LEU A 219 7.55 -7.07 13.94
CA LEU A 219 7.58 -7.04 15.41
C LEU A 219 7.31 -5.65 16.00
N ALA A 220 7.68 -4.57 15.30
CA ALA A 220 7.53 -3.21 15.79
C ALA A 220 6.06 -2.75 15.79
N SER A 221 5.28 -3.22 14.83
CA SER A 221 3.88 -2.81 14.66
C SER A 221 2.87 -3.90 15.01
N GLY A 222 3.26 -5.18 14.99
CA GLY A 222 2.38 -6.33 15.10
C GLY A 222 1.60 -6.64 13.82
N ILE A 223 1.98 -6.06 12.68
CA ILE A 223 1.32 -6.31 11.39
C ILE A 223 1.89 -7.58 10.76
N VAL A 224 0.99 -8.49 10.36
CA VAL A 224 1.36 -9.72 9.66
C VAL A 224 1.29 -9.49 8.14
N VAL A 225 2.30 -9.95 7.41
CA VAL A 225 2.40 -9.83 5.95
C VAL A 225 2.48 -11.21 5.32
N LEU A 226 1.57 -11.46 4.38
CA LEU A 226 1.57 -12.62 3.50
C LEU A 226 1.98 -12.16 2.12
N GLY A 227 3.20 -12.52 1.68
CA GLY A 227 3.68 -12.20 0.34
C GLY A 227 2.92 -12.98 -0.75
N MET A 228 3.06 -12.52 -2.00
CA MET A 228 2.47 -13.22 -3.14
C MET A 228 2.96 -14.68 -3.18
N PRO A 229 2.07 -15.66 -3.42
CA PRO A 229 2.47 -17.05 -3.53
C PRO A 229 3.48 -17.22 -4.67
N LYS A 230 4.41 -18.16 -4.52
CA LYS A 230 5.35 -18.50 -5.61
C LYS A 230 4.56 -18.83 -6.87
N ILE A 231 4.99 -18.27 -8.00
CA ILE A 231 4.40 -18.55 -9.31
C ILE A 231 4.28 -20.06 -9.47
N GLN A 232 3.05 -20.54 -9.49
CA GLN A 232 2.77 -21.92 -9.83
C GLN A 232 2.77 -22.03 -11.35
N LEU A 233 3.54 -22.96 -11.90
CA LEU A 233 3.48 -23.28 -13.32
C LEU A 233 2.02 -23.62 -13.67
N ARG A 234 1.53 -23.14 -14.82
CA ARG A 234 0.14 -23.30 -15.28
C ARG A 234 -0.43 -24.72 -15.12
N LYS A 235 0.42 -25.74 -15.29
CA LYS A 235 0.10 -27.17 -15.09
C LYS A 235 -0.29 -27.57 -13.66
N LYS A 236 -0.01 -26.73 -12.66
CA LYS A 236 -0.30 -26.96 -11.23
C LYS A 236 -1.43 -26.06 -10.70
N LEU A 237 -1.87 -25.07 -11.49
CA LEU A 237 -2.96 -24.18 -11.09
C LEU A 237 -4.28 -24.94 -11.18
N ILE A 238 -4.94 -25.13 -10.03
CA ILE A 238 -6.35 -25.47 -9.99
C ILE A 238 -7.10 -24.15 -10.12
N ILE A 239 -7.66 -23.88 -11.30
CA ILE A 239 -8.49 -22.70 -11.55
C ILE A 239 -9.92 -23.06 -11.11
N PRO A 240 -10.46 -22.46 -10.04
CA PRO A 240 -11.82 -22.74 -9.62
C PRO A 240 -12.80 -22.37 -10.74
N GLY A 241 -13.58 -23.34 -11.22
CA GLY A 241 -14.54 -23.13 -12.33
C GLY A 241 -13.96 -23.28 -13.74
N SER A 242 -12.74 -23.82 -13.92
CA SER A 242 -12.30 -24.23 -15.26
C SER A 242 -13.11 -25.41 -15.78
N TYR A 243 -13.34 -25.40 -17.10
CA TYR A 243 -14.15 -26.38 -17.84
C TYR A 243 -13.77 -27.85 -17.56
N GLU A 244 -12.52 -28.12 -17.18
CA GLU A 244 -12.01 -29.46 -16.87
C GLU A 244 -12.58 -30.08 -15.58
N GLN A 245 -13.04 -29.27 -14.61
CA GLN A 245 -13.64 -29.78 -13.37
C GLN A 245 -15.11 -30.19 -13.54
N LEU A 246 -15.78 -29.73 -14.59
CA LEU A 246 -17.20 -29.99 -14.84
C LEU A 246 -17.47 -31.32 -15.54
N PHE A 247 -16.45 -32.00 -16.07
CA PHE A 247 -16.60 -33.22 -16.89
C PHE A 247 -15.73 -34.41 -16.45
N ARG A 248 -15.23 -34.46 -15.20
CA ARG A 248 -14.68 -35.73 -14.69
C ARG A 248 -15.82 -36.73 -14.55
N SER A 249 -15.81 -37.77 -15.37
CA SER A 249 -16.77 -38.87 -15.30
C SER A 249 -16.61 -39.65 -13.98
N PRO A 250 -17.67 -40.24 -13.43
CA PRO A 250 -17.62 -40.99 -12.16
C PRO A 250 -16.81 -42.31 -12.19
N ASP A 251 -16.17 -42.66 -13.31
CA ASP A 251 -15.71 -44.03 -13.56
C ASP A 251 -14.22 -44.29 -13.23
N GLU A 252 -13.51 -43.36 -12.59
CA GLU A 252 -12.10 -43.52 -12.21
C GLU A 252 -11.85 -43.60 -10.70
N THR A 253 -12.71 -44.31 -9.96
CA THR A 253 -12.33 -44.87 -8.65
C THR A 253 -12.68 -46.36 -8.61
N GLY A 254 -11.83 -47.16 -9.24
CA GLY A 254 -11.75 -48.60 -9.02
C GLY A 254 -10.59 -48.92 -8.09
N PHE A 255 -10.93 -49.37 -6.87
CA PHE A 255 -10.09 -49.89 -5.78
C PHE A 255 -9.16 -48.92 -5.04
#